data_AF-A0A423VL10-F1
#
_entry.id   AF-A0A423VL10-F1
#
_cell.length_a   1.000
_cell.length_b   1.000
_cell.length_c   1.000
_cell.angle_alpha   90.00
_cell.angle_beta   90.00
_cell.angle_gamma   90.00
#
_symmetry.space_group_name_H-M   'P 1'
#
loop_
_entity.id
_entity.type
_entity.pdbx_description
1 polymer ?
#
loop_
_entity_poly.entity_id
_entity_poly.type
_entity_poly.pdbx_seq_one_letter_code
_entity_poly.pdbx_strand_id
1 'polypeptide(L)'
;MAAITQETVEQRKARESQQHDYNIVKSLGDNYYIVRRRSDGTQLLGHPWDIHQTDPAFSALMERGAERAVANLLNHPNLINPIETQVDYPFRGTSTRLASQQNMLLWDFCDAGTLEALLKEPPVGYVKDLVTQRVKHFLPEGLCWHVVLSMLKSLAWLHEGHREEDYVDWTAAGTAERATRSRTLDPDWMPILHRDIRPGNIFFQHPRGTETYGLCKLGNFHKCFVSGHVNYRSGGQVVTVESGDEKLEVLRKTMAVDNIYTVPKNKRPYTRGNELFHLGTCLYRMMCGEYVPDPEECHICGQRHWDRDSTPRAGFSGRCHEYFNVEDRGDELLGYSSHLRETLKELLWNYRAGLNERAFTAVGLLKKARWRYLQWKNNYPDGKLHRDTYDDELQRQINKEKKKRADSAQARAQSGSGATDISAQETAV
;
A
#
# COMPACT_ATOMS: atom_id res chain seq x y z
N MET A 1 -47.27 27.91 -15.19
CA MET A 1 -47.72 26.88 -14.23
C MET A 1 -46.82 25.67 -14.39
N ALA A 2 -45.72 25.61 -13.64
CA ALA A 2 -44.81 24.47 -13.66
C ALA A 2 -45.30 23.42 -12.65
N ALA A 3 -45.55 22.20 -13.14
CA ALA A 3 -45.99 21.08 -12.32
C ALA A 3 -44.87 20.67 -11.37
N ILE A 4 -45.08 20.87 -10.07
CA ILE A 4 -44.25 20.31 -9.01
C ILE A 4 -44.64 18.82 -8.94
N THR A 5 -43.82 17.94 -9.51
CA THR A 5 -43.97 16.51 -9.36
C THR A 5 -43.78 16.15 -7.90
N GLN A 6 -44.86 15.72 -7.24
CA GLN A 6 -44.81 15.18 -5.88
C GLN A 6 -44.06 13.85 -5.90
N GLU A 7 -42.89 13.83 -5.25
CA GLU A 7 -42.09 12.63 -5.00
C GLU A 7 -42.95 11.60 -4.23
N THR A 8 -43.02 10.36 -4.73
CA THR A 8 -43.89 9.34 -4.13
C THR A 8 -43.33 8.83 -2.79
N VAL A 9 -44.20 8.35 -1.89
CA VAL A 9 -43.80 7.80 -0.59
C VAL A 9 -42.83 6.63 -0.73
N GLU A 10 -42.90 5.87 -1.83
CA GLU A 10 -41.95 4.79 -2.13
C GLU A 10 -40.57 5.32 -2.57
N GLN A 11 -40.53 6.41 -3.36
CA GLN A 11 -39.27 7.11 -3.69
C GLN A 11 -38.64 7.71 -2.43
N ARG A 12 -39.47 8.26 -1.53
CA ARG A 12 -39.03 8.78 -0.23
C ARG A 12 -38.49 7.68 0.68
N LYS A 13 -39.18 6.53 0.77
CA LYS A 13 -38.69 5.35 1.53
C LYS A 13 -37.45 4.72 0.92
N ALA A 14 -37.31 4.68 -0.41
CA ALA A 14 -36.10 4.21 -1.07
C ALA A 14 -34.89 5.13 -0.79
N ARG A 15 -35.12 6.45 -0.76
CA ARG A 15 -34.11 7.45 -0.38
C ARG A 15 -33.76 7.39 1.11
N GLU A 16 -34.75 7.26 2.00
CA GLU A 16 -34.57 7.07 3.44
C GLU A 16 -33.87 5.72 3.77
N SER A 17 -34.11 4.68 2.96
CA SER A 17 -33.42 3.39 3.06
C SER A 17 -31.95 3.46 2.65
N GLN A 18 -31.56 4.41 1.79
CA GLN A 18 -30.14 4.68 1.49
C GLN A 18 -29.47 5.54 2.58
N GLN A 19 -30.26 6.21 3.42
CA GLN A 19 -29.80 7.25 4.36
C GLN A 19 -29.25 6.70 5.70
N HIS A 20 -29.21 5.38 5.91
CA HIS A 20 -29.00 4.79 7.24
C HIS A 20 -28.01 3.61 7.29
N ASP A 21 -27.06 3.51 6.36
CA ASP A 21 -26.15 2.36 6.30
C ASP A 21 -24.94 2.43 7.25
N TYR A 22 -24.77 3.52 8.01
CA TYR A 22 -23.59 3.74 8.86
C TYR A 22 -23.93 4.23 10.27
N ASN A 23 -23.13 3.81 11.26
CA ASN A 23 -23.21 4.24 12.66
C ASN A 23 -21.85 4.76 13.14
N ILE A 24 -21.80 5.93 13.77
CA ILE A 24 -20.58 6.40 14.46
C ILE A 24 -20.38 5.55 15.71
N VAL A 25 -19.22 4.92 15.82
CA VAL A 25 -18.83 4.08 16.96
C VAL A 25 -18.06 4.88 18.00
N LYS A 26 -17.11 5.71 17.55
CA LYS A 26 -16.17 6.42 18.43
C LYS A 26 -15.63 7.68 17.76
N SER A 27 -15.50 8.79 18.49
CA SER A 27 -14.68 9.93 18.08
C SER A 27 -13.21 9.68 18.44
N LEU A 28 -12.31 9.94 17.50
CA LEU A 28 -10.84 9.85 17.68
C LEU A 28 -10.20 11.23 17.91
N GLY A 29 -10.99 12.30 17.83
CA GLY A 29 -10.58 13.69 17.92
C GLY A 29 -11.65 14.60 17.31
N ASP A 30 -11.30 15.85 17.07
CA ASP A 30 -12.27 16.87 16.65
C ASP A 30 -12.91 16.56 15.28
N ASN A 31 -12.12 15.98 14.35
CA ASN A 31 -12.53 15.77 12.95
C ASN A 31 -12.35 14.34 12.45
N TYR A 32 -12.25 13.34 13.33
CA TYR A 32 -12.10 11.94 12.93
C TYR A 32 -12.98 11.02 13.75
N TYR A 33 -13.67 10.12 13.07
CA TYR A 33 -14.65 9.20 13.65
C TYR A 33 -14.41 7.79 13.15
N ILE A 34 -14.57 6.81 14.02
CA ILE A 34 -14.76 5.42 13.60
C ILE A 34 -16.23 5.26 13.25
N VAL A 35 -16.49 4.88 12.01
CA VAL A 35 -17.81 4.64 11.46
C VAL A 35 -17.96 3.16 11.17
N ARG A 36 -19.10 2.55 11.48
CA ARG A 36 -19.39 1.15 11.23
C ARG A 36 -20.54 1.03 10.23
N ARG A 37 -20.30 0.32 9.13
CA ARG A 37 -21.33 -0.04 8.15
C ARG A 37 -22.27 -1.10 8.72
N ARG A 38 -23.57 -0.92 8.57
CA ARG A 38 -24.60 -1.80 9.13
C ARG A 38 -24.72 -3.12 8.38
N SER A 39 -24.52 -3.12 7.07
CA SER A 39 -24.69 -4.29 6.22
C SER A 39 -23.73 -5.43 6.54
N ASP A 40 -22.49 -5.13 6.92
CA ASP A 40 -21.44 -6.12 7.17
C ASP A 40 -20.60 -5.88 8.43
N GLY A 41 -20.85 -4.80 9.16
CA GLY A 41 -20.10 -4.44 10.36
C GLY A 41 -18.71 -3.85 10.09
N THR A 42 -18.34 -3.58 8.84
CA THR A 42 -17.03 -3.04 8.49
C THR A 42 -16.80 -1.68 9.16
N GLN A 43 -15.65 -1.53 9.81
CA GLN A 43 -15.21 -0.25 10.40
C GLN A 43 -14.42 0.56 9.38
N LEU A 44 -14.72 1.86 9.32
CA LEU A 44 -14.19 2.86 8.41
C LEU A 44 -13.76 4.09 9.20
N LEU A 45 -12.83 4.85 8.66
CA LEU A 45 -12.44 6.15 9.18
C LEU A 45 -13.28 7.21 8.48
N GLY A 46 -14.15 7.88 9.23
CA GLY A 46 -14.96 8.98 8.76
C GLY A 46 -14.30 10.32 9.07
N HIS A 47 -14.21 11.17 8.06
CA HIS A 47 -13.78 12.56 8.17
C HIS A 47 -14.92 13.48 7.74
N PRO A 48 -15.44 14.35 8.62
CA PRO A 48 -16.50 15.28 8.24
C PRO A 48 -16.06 16.17 7.09
N TRP A 49 -16.96 16.36 6.15
CA TRP A 49 -16.84 17.25 5.02
C TRP A 49 -18.04 18.20 5.03
N ASP A 50 -17.81 19.41 5.52
CA ASP A 50 -18.79 20.49 5.46
C ASP A 50 -18.43 21.41 4.29
N ILE A 51 -19.27 21.41 3.25
CA ILE A 51 -19.12 22.21 2.02
C ILE A 51 -18.97 23.71 2.34
N HIS A 52 -19.50 24.18 3.47
CA HIS A 52 -19.43 25.58 3.90
C HIS A 52 -18.18 25.91 4.73
N GLN A 53 -17.44 24.92 5.21
CA GLN A 53 -16.19 25.10 5.98
C GLN A 53 -14.94 24.61 5.23
N THR A 54 -15.10 23.82 4.18
CA THR A 54 -13.98 23.36 3.34
C THR A 54 -13.59 24.39 2.29
N ASP A 55 -12.35 24.27 1.81
CA ASP A 55 -11.83 25.05 0.68
C ASP A 55 -12.81 24.99 -0.52
N PRO A 56 -13.34 26.14 -1.00
CA PRO A 56 -14.25 26.18 -2.14
C PRO A 56 -13.71 25.48 -3.40
N ALA A 57 -12.39 25.48 -3.60
CA ALA A 57 -11.76 24.79 -4.71
C ALA A 57 -11.88 23.27 -4.59
N PHE A 58 -11.72 22.73 -3.37
CA PHE A 58 -11.90 21.31 -3.09
C PHE A 58 -13.37 20.90 -3.28
N SER A 59 -14.32 21.67 -2.73
CA SER A 59 -15.75 21.39 -2.91
C SER A 59 -16.15 21.39 -4.39
N ALA A 60 -15.68 22.37 -5.17
CA ALA A 60 -15.92 22.42 -6.61
C ALA A 60 -15.31 21.23 -7.38
N LEU A 61 -14.16 20.68 -6.94
CA LEU A 61 -13.59 19.48 -7.53
C LEU A 61 -14.43 18.23 -7.25
N MET A 62 -14.89 18.09 -6.01
CA MET A 62 -15.76 16.98 -5.60
C MET A 62 -17.09 17.02 -6.38
N GLU A 63 -17.74 18.19 -6.46
CA GLU A 63 -18.98 18.40 -7.23
C GLU A 63 -18.83 18.08 -8.73
N ARG A 64 -17.61 18.21 -9.29
CA ARG A 64 -17.31 17.84 -10.68
C ARG A 64 -17.05 16.35 -10.88
N GLY A 65 -17.18 15.53 -9.83
CA GLY A 65 -17.01 14.09 -9.88
C GLY A 65 -15.56 13.61 -9.72
N ALA A 66 -14.66 14.45 -9.20
CA ALA A 66 -13.27 14.06 -8.93
C ALA A 66 -13.19 12.85 -7.96
N GLU A 67 -14.18 12.71 -7.07
CA GLU A 67 -14.37 11.57 -6.19
C GLU A 67 -14.27 10.21 -6.89
N ARG A 68 -14.91 10.06 -8.06
CA ARG A 68 -14.94 8.78 -8.78
C ARG A 68 -13.59 8.47 -9.41
N ALA A 69 -12.90 9.50 -9.90
CA ALA A 69 -11.55 9.35 -10.43
C ALA A 69 -10.58 8.94 -9.31
N VAL A 70 -10.65 9.58 -8.14
CA VAL A 70 -9.82 9.24 -6.98
C VAL A 70 -10.14 7.84 -6.45
N ALA A 71 -11.43 7.48 -6.34
CA ALA A 71 -11.83 6.15 -5.90
C ALA A 71 -11.34 5.05 -6.85
N ASN A 72 -11.43 5.27 -8.17
CA ASN A 72 -10.89 4.32 -9.16
C ASN A 72 -9.36 4.22 -9.07
N LEU A 73 -8.68 5.34 -8.87
CA LEU A 73 -7.23 5.40 -8.74
C LEU A 73 -6.73 4.70 -7.48
N LEU A 74 -7.40 4.91 -6.34
CA LEU A 74 -6.97 4.37 -5.06
C LEU A 74 -7.56 2.99 -4.76
N ASN A 75 -8.35 2.42 -5.68
CA ASN A 75 -8.86 1.06 -5.60
C ASN A 75 -7.76 0.00 -5.83
N HIS A 76 -6.91 -0.15 -4.83
CA HIS A 76 -5.84 -1.12 -4.79
C HIS A 76 -5.72 -1.69 -3.36
N PRO A 77 -5.54 -3.01 -3.16
CA PRO A 77 -5.54 -3.63 -1.83
C PRO A 77 -4.47 -3.09 -0.89
N ASN A 78 -3.35 -2.61 -1.44
CA ASN A 78 -2.23 -2.03 -0.69
C ASN A 78 -2.21 -0.50 -0.69
N LEU A 79 -3.29 0.17 -1.11
CA LEU A 79 -3.49 1.61 -0.91
C LEU A 79 -4.63 1.83 0.10
N ILE A 80 -4.55 2.93 0.87
CA ILE A 80 -5.72 3.41 1.62
C ILE A 80 -6.74 3.90 0.60
N ASN A 81 -7.88 3.22 0.55
CA ASN A 81 -8.93 3.51 -0.40
C ASN A 81 -10.02 4.39 0.24
N PRO A 82 -10.49 5.45 -0.43
CA PRO A 82 -11.80 6.02 -0.13
C PRO A 82 -12.88 5.00 -0.53
N ILE A 83 -13.76 4.69 0.42
CA ILE A 83 -14.84 3.72 0.22
C ILE A 83 -16.08 4.42 -0.35
N GLU A 84 -16.42 5.58 0.22
CA GLU A 84 -17.61 6.35 -0.13
C GLU A 84 -17.41 7.81 0.29
N THR A 85 -18.01 8.75 -0.44
CA THR A 85 -17.78 10.20 -0.23
C THR A 85 -18.93 10.91 0.46
N GLN A 86 -20.10 10.30 0.55
CA GLN A 86 -21.29 10.93 1.10
C GLN A 86 -22.06 9.96 1.99
N VAL A 87 -22.04 10.26 3.29
CA VAL A 87 -23.01 9.71 4.25
C VAL A 87 -23.79 10.90 4.78
N ASP A 88 -25.07 10.98 4.43
CA ASP A 88 -26.01 11.90 5.05
C ASP A 88 -26.20 11.49 6.52
N TYR A 89 -25.46 12.10 7.45
CA TYR A 89 -25.66 11.85 8.86
C TYR A 89 -26.06 13.13 9.62
N PRO A 90 -27.15 13.10 10.41
CA PRO A 90 -27.48 14.18 11.33
C PRO A 90 -26.52 14.15 12.52
N PHE A 91 -25.48 14.97 12.48
CA PHE A 91 -24.57 15.15 13.62
C PHE A 91 -25.27 15.97 14.73
N ARG A 92 -25.37 15.43 15.94
CA ARG A 92 -25.72 16.23 17.13
C ARG A 92 -24.44 16.79 17.74
N GLY A 93 -23.92 17.85 17.13
CA GLY A 93 -22.85 18.65 17.72
C GLY A 93 -23.35 19.40 18.96
N THR A 94 -22.44 19.74 19.87
CA THR A 94 -22.69 20.45 21.14
C THR A 94 -23.21 21.89 20.99
N SER A 95 -23.38 22.40 19.76
CA SER A 95 -24.03 23.68 19.52
C SER A 95 -25.49 23.48 19.11
N THR A 96 -26.39 24.20 19.77
CA THR A 96 -27.85 24.28 19.59
C THR A 96 -28.32 24.81 18.22
N ARG A 97 -27.62 24.53 17.13
CA ARG A 97 -28.09 24.79 15.78
C ARG A 97 -28.39 23.46 15.11
N LEU A 98 -29.65 23.34 14.67
CA LEU A 98 -30.23 22.36 13.75
C LEU A 98 -29.28 21.26 13.29
N ALA A 99 -29.65 20.00 13.49
CA ALA A 99 -28.99 18.83 12.92
C ALA A 99 -28.78 19.02 11.40
N SER A 100 -27.66 19.61 11.02
CA SER A 100 -27.26 19.81 9.64
C SER A 100 -26.71 18.47 9.17
N GLN A 101 -27.26 17.97 8.06
CA GLN A 101 -26.66 16.85 7.35
C GLN A 101 -25.21 17.23 7.03
N GLN A 102 -24.25 16.56 7.66
CA GLN A 102 -22.84 16.72 7.32
C GLN A 102 -22.42 15.53 6.47
N ASN A 103 -21.85 15.79 5.30
CA ASN A 103 -21.23 14.76 4.48
C ASN A 103 -19.99 14.25 5.21
N MET A 104 -19.64 12.99 5.01
CA MET A 104 -18.41 12.41 5.54
C MET A 104 -17.68 11.66 4.42
N LEU A 105 -16.36 11.91 4.33
CA LEU A 105 -15.47 11.09 3.53
C LEU A 105 -15.11 9.85 4.32
N LEU A 106 -15.37 8.67 3.76
CA LEU A 106 -15.09 7.38 4.39
C LEU A 106 -13.84 6.74 3.78
N TRP A 107 -12.91 6.35 4.63
CA TRP A 107 -11.65 5.73 4.27
C TRP A 107 -11.51 4.37 4.95
N ASP A 108 -10.62 3.53 4.41
CA ASP A 108 -10.16 2.34 5.12
C ASP A 108 -9.70 2.68 6.54
N PHE A 109 -10.24 1.96 7.53
CA PHE A 109 -9.72 2.03 8.89
C PHE A 109 -8.57 1.03 9.06
N CYS A 110 -7.36 1.54 9.23
CA CYS A 110 -6.16 0.75 9.51
C CYS A 110 -5.97 0.64 11.02
N ASP A 111 -6.62 -0.36 11.60
CA ASP A 111 -6.81 -0.54 13.04
C ASP A 111 -5.60 -1.14 13.77
N ALA A 112 -4.56 -1.60 13.04
CA ALA A 112 -3.31 -2.11 13.60
C ALA A 112 -2.17 -1.07 13.59
N GLY A 113 -2.47 0.21 13.31
CA GLY A 113 -1.52 1.30 13.41
C GLY A 113 -0.57 1.42 12.22
N THR A 114 0.63 1.97 12.45
CA THR A 114 1.63 2.26 11.42
C THR A 114 2.94 1.50 11.66
N LEU A 115 3.74 1.36 10.60
CA LEU A 115 5.10 0.81 10.72
C LEU A 115 5.98 1.66 11.64
N GLU A 116 5.80 2.99 11.66
CA GLU A 116 6.53 3.85 12.61
C GLU A 116 6.23 3.51 14.07
N ALA A 117 4.96 3.24 14.41
CA ALA A 117 4.59 2.82 15.76
C ALA A 117 5.26 1.49 16.13
N LEU A 118 5.25 0.54 15.19
CA LEU A 118 5.88 -0.77 15.39
C LEU A 118 7.42 -0.69 15.53
N LEU A 119 8.07 0.23 14.81
CA LEU A 119 9.52 0.43 14.91
C LEU A 119 9.94 1.08 16.24
N LYS A 120 9.06 1.87 16.86
CA LYS A 120 9.30 2.48 18.18
C LYS A 120 9.14 1.47 19.30
N GLU A 121 8.14 0.61 19.19
CA GLU A 121 7.81 -0.42 20.18
C GLU A 121 7.79 -1.79 19.49
N PRO A 122 8.98 -2.37 19.19
CA PRO A 122 9.07 -3.63 18.48
C PRO A 122 8.45 -4.77 19.32
N PRO A 123 7.69 -5.68 18.70
CA PRO A 123 6.95 -6.73 19.40
C PRO A 123 7.85 -7.85 19.95
N VAL A 124 9.10 -7.90 19.50
CA VAL A 124 10.10 -8.89 19.89
C VAL A 124 11.38 -8.18 20.31
N GLY A 125 12.10 -8.77 21.27
CA GLY A 125 13.43 -8.30 21.63
C GLY A 125 14.37 -8.44 20.43
N TYR A 126 15.12 -7.38 20.13
CA TYR A 126 16.09 -7.40 19.03
C TYR A 126 17.35 -8.17 19.43
N VAL A 127 18.02 -8.76 18.44
CA VAL A 127 19.28 -9.49 18.65
C VAL A 127 20.44 -8.61 18.26
N LYS A 128 21.38 -8.40 19.18
CA LYS A 128 22.66 -7.74 18.91
C LYS A 128 23.75 -8.75 18.59
N ASP A 129 24.67 -8.36 17.73
CA ASP A 129 25.96 -9.00 17.62
C ASP A 129 26.80 -8.67 18.86
N LEU A 130 27.41 -9.67 19.49
CA LEU A 130 28.13 -9.49 20.75
C LEU A 130 29.43 -8.72 20.57
N VAL A 131 30.03 -8.75 19.36
CA VAL A 131 31.31 -8.11 19.06
C VAL A 131 31.08 -6.67 18.63
N THR A 132 30.21 -6.44 17.64
CA THR A 132 29.97 -5.11 17.07
C THR A 132 28.92 -4.31 17.85
N GLN A 133 28.16 -4.96 18.75
CA GLN A 133 27.03 -4.39 19.48
C GLN A 133 25.89 -3.87 18.58
N ARG A 134 25.96 -4.13 17.27
CA ARG A 134 24.94 -3.76 16.28
C ARG A 134 23.78 -4.73 16.27
N VAL A 135 22.58 -4.23 15.95
CA VAL A 135 21.39 -5.07 15.83
C VAL A 135 21.44 -5.83 14.51
N LYS A 136 21.42 -7.16 14.58
CA LYS A 136 21.43 -8.04 13.39
C LYS A 136 20.06 -8.62 13.04
N HIS A 137 19.08 -8.47 13.94
CA HIS A 137 17.71 -8.91 13.75
C HIS A 137 16.79 -8.06 14.62
N PHE A 138 16.01 -7.19 13.99
CA PHE A 138 15.10 -6.25 14.66
C PHE A 138 13.63 -6.71 14.58
N LEU A 139 13.05 -6.75 13.38
CA LEU A 139 11.71 -7.30 13.14
C LEU A 139 11.75 -8.68 12.45
N PRO A 140 10.73 -9.53 12.61
CA PRO A 140 10.67 -10.83 11.94
C PRO A 140 10.74 -10.73 10.41
N GLU A 141 11.50 -11.62 9.77
CA GLU A 141 11.69 -11.63 8.32
C GLU A 141 10.36 -11.70 7.53
N GLY A 142 9.39 -12.49 7.99
CA GLY A 142 8.08 -12.57 7.36
C GLY A 142 7.35 -11.22 7.32
N LEU A 143 7.53 -10.36 8.34
CA LEU A 143 6.94 -9.03 8.34
C LEU A 143 7.67 -8.09 7.36
N CYS A 144 9.01 -8.21 7.27
CA CYS A 144 9.80 -7.49 6.28
C CYS A 144 9.33 -7.81 4.85
N TRP A 145 9.15 -9.10 4.54
CA TRP A 145 8.60 -9.52 3.25
C TRP A 145 7.20 -8.99 3.01
N HIS A 146 6.32 -9.08 4.00
CA HIS A 146 4.96 -8.58 3.91
C HIS A 146 4.92 -7.09 3.55
N VAL A 147 5.69 -6.24 4.24
CA VAL A 147 5.75 -4.80 3.95
C VAL A 147 6.34 -4.53 2.57
N VAL A 148 7.50 -5.12 2.24
CA VAL A 148 8.19 -4.84 0.96
C VAL A 148 7.34 -5.24 -0.23
N LEU A 149 6.72 -6.42 -0.20
CA LEU A 149 5.86 -6.87 -1.30
C LEU A 149 4.60 -6.01 -1.42
N SER A 150 3.97 -5.65 -0.30
CA SER A 150 2.81 -4.75 -0.30
C SER A 150 3.14 -3.37 -0.87
N MET A 151 4.26 -2.77 -0.48
CA MET A 151 4.67 -1.46 -0.98
C MET A 151 5.12 -1.52 -2.44
N LEU A 152 5.83 -2.56 -2.87
CA LEU A 152 6.17 -2.75 -4.28
C LEU A 152 4.92 -2.92 -5.16
N LYS A 153 3.88 -3.61 -4.69
CA LYS A 153 2.58 -3.67 -5.38
C LYS A 153 1.93 -2.29 -5.49
N SER A 154 1.92 -1.51 -4.40
CA SER A 154 1.40 -0.14 -4.40
C SER A 154 2.16 0.77 -5.35
N LEU A 155 3.50 0.72 -5.34
CA LEU A 155 4.34 1.53 -6.21
C LEU A 155 4.21 1.09 -7.67
N ALA A 156 4.14 -0.22 -7.96
CA ALA A 156 3.88 -0.72 -9.31
C ALA A 156 2.55 -0.22 -9.89
N TRP A 157 1.52 -0.12 -9.03
CA TRP A 157 0.25 0.49 -9.39
C TRP A 157 0.40 1.99 -9.68
N LEU A 158 0.97 2.76 -8.75
CA LEU A 158 1.13 4.22 -8.92
C LEU A 158 2.04 4.60 -10.09
N HIS A 159 3.17 3.89 -10.26
CA HIS A 159 4.21 4.21 -11.24
C HIS A 159 3.88 3.72 -12.64
N GLU A 160 3.23 2.56 -12.76
CA GLU A 160 3.08 1.86 -14.03
C GLU A 160 1.64 1.42 -14.34
N GLY A 161 0.66 1.65 -13.44
CA GLY A 161 -0.71 1.16 -13.63
C GLY A 161 -0.78 -0.37 -13.65
N HIS A 162 0.20 -1.02 -13.02
CA HIS A 162 0.36 -2.47 -13.00
C HIS A 162 -0.21 -3.06 -11.71
N ARG A 163 -1.10 -4.03 -11.85
CA ARG A 163 -1.75 -4.72 -10.73
C ARG A 163 -1.48 -6.22 -10.81
N GLU A 164 -1.02 -6.80 -9.70
CA GLU A 164 -0.84 -8.24 -9.54
C GLU A 164 -1.75 -8.80 -8.46
N GLU A 165 -2.44 -9.89 -8.80
CA GLU A 165 -3.31 -10.63 -7.89
C GLU A 165 -2.97 -12.12 -7.94
N ASP A 166 -2.73 -12.68 -6.76
CA ASP A 166 -2.53 -14.12 -6.58
C ASP A 166 -3.90 -14.77 -6.48
N TYR A 167 -4.05 -15.91 -7.15
CA TYR A 167 -5.27 -16.70 -7.06
C TYR A 167 -4.94 -18.19 -7.02
N VAL A 168 -5.90 -18.96 -6.52
CA VAL A 168 -5.82 -20.42 -6.52
C VAL A 168 -6.27 -20.92 -7.88
N ASP A 169 -5.36 -21.60 -8.58
CA ASP A 169 -5.69 -22.37 -9.77
C ASP A 169 -5.71 -23.86 -9.42
N TRP A 170 -6.67 -24.60 -9.99
CA TRP A 170 -6.85 -26.01 -9.66
C TRP A 170 -6.46 -26.85 -10.87
N THR A 171 -5.48 -27.73 -10.69
CA THR A 171 -5.07 -28.65 -11.77
C THR A 171 -6.16 -29.69 -12.04
N ALA A 172 -6.09 -30.35 -13.19
CA ALA A 172 -6.99 -31.46 -13.53
C ALA A 172 -6.95 -32.61 -12.48
N ALA A 173 -5.85 -32.72 -11.73
CA ALA A 173 -5.68 -33.68 -10.63
C ALA A 173 -6.26 -33.19 -9.29
N GLY A 174 -6.89 -32.00 -9.24
CA GLY A 174 -7.45 -31.41 -8.03
C GLY A 174 -6.41 -30.87 -7.05
N THR A 175 -5.20 -30.56 -7.54
CA THR A 175 -4.15 -29.93 -6.71
C THR A 175 -4.21 -28.42 -6.85
N ALA A 176 -4.20 -27.70 -5.73
CA ALA A 176 -4.15 -26.25 -5.71
C ALA A 176 -2.75 -25.74 -6.07
N GLU A 177 -2.67 -24.84 -7.03
CA GLU A 177 -1.45 -24.15 -7.44
C GLU A 177 -1.58 -22.63 -7.26
N ARG A 178 -0.46 -21.96 -7.01
CA ARG A 178 -0.42 -20.50 -6.92
C ARG A 178 -0.24 -19.93 -8.31
N ALA A 179 -1.30 -19.33 -8.84
CA ALA A 179 -1.25 -18.59 -10.08
C ALA A 179 -1.25 -17.08 -9.83
N THR A 180 -0.76 -16.33 -10.81
CA THR A 180 -0.71 -14.86 -10.76
C THR A 180 -1.39 -14.29 -11.97
N ARG A 181 -2.33 -13.39 -11.74
CA ARG A 181 -2.86 -12.53 -12.80
C ARG A 181 -2.19 -11.18 -12.70
N SER A 182 -1.60 -10.74 -13.80
CA SER A 182 -1.09 -9.37 -13.96
C SER A 182 -1.97 -8.63 -14.95
N ARG A 183 -2.28 -7.36 -14.67
CA ARG A 183 -3.01 -6.47 -15.59
C ARG A 183 -2.34 -5.11 -15.60
N THR A 184 -2.08 -4.58 -16.79
CA THR A 184 -1.79 -3.16 -17.01
C THR A 184 -3.09 -2.52 -17.46
N LEU A 185 -3.64 -1.62 -16.64
CA LEU A 185 -5.04 -1.19 -16.81
C LEU A 185 -5.23 -0.07 -17.85
N ASP A 186 -4.18 0.70 -18.16
CA ASP A 186 -4.32 1.84 -19.07
C ASP A 186 -3.03 2.12 -19.88
N PRO A 187 -3.06 2.08 -21.23
CA PRO A 187 -1.92 2.49 -22.06
C PRO A 187 -1.61 4.00 -21.96
N ASP A 188 -2.54 4.80 -21.43
CA ASP A 188 -2.42 6.23 -21.15
C ASP A 188 -2.17 6.53 -19.66
N TRP A 189 -1.73 5.53 -18.89
CA TRP A 189 -1.36 5.72 -17.48
C TRP A 189 -0.32 6.82 -17.31
N MET A 190 -0.67 7.81 -16.49
CA MET A 190 0.24 8.86 -16.02
C MET A 190 0.82 8.43 -14.67
N PRO A 191 2.14 8.18 -14.59
CA PRO A 191 2.79 7.80 -13.35
C PRO A 191 2.56 8.80 -12.22
N ILE A 192 2.40 8.28 -11.01
CA ILE A 192 2.20 9.06 -9.80
C ILE A 192 3.36 8.77 -8.85
N LEU A 193 4.05 9.82 -8.42
CA LEU A 193 5.08 9.75 -7.39
C LEU A 193 4.44 10.11 -6.04
N HIS A 194 4.63 9.28 -5.02
CA HIS A 194 4.09 9.53 -3.68
C HIS A 194 4.81 10.68 -2.94
N ARG A 195 6.12 10.83 -3.14
CA ARG A 195 7.02 11.82 -2.51
C ARG A 195 7.10 11.78 -0.97
N ASP A 196 6.62 10.71 -0.33
CA ASP A 196 6.64 10.60 1.15
C ASP A 196 6.62 9.14 1.61
N ILE A 197 7.40 8.27 0.96
CA ILE A 197 7.53 6.87 1.40
C ILE A 197 8.32 6.83 2.70
N ARG A 198 7.64 6.55 3.81
CA ARG A 198 8.24 6.47 5.15
C ARG A 198 7.39 5.59 6.07
N PRO A 199 7.93 5.06 7.18
CA PRO A 199 7.18 4.14 8.04
C PRO A 199 5.87 4.71 8.61
N GLY A 200 5.80 6.03 8.82
CA GLY A 200 4.58 6.70 9.31
C GLY A 200 3.42 6.75 8.30
N ASN A 201 3.68 6.45 7.03
CA ASN A 201 2.68 6.43 5.96
C ASN A 201 2.36 5.00 5.49
N ILE A 202 2.92 3.98 6.16
CA ILE A 202 2.66 2.57 5.92
C ILE A 202 1.79 2.07 7.08
N PHE A 203 0.57 1.68 6.76
CA PHE A 203 -0.49 1.35 7.71
C PHE A 203 -0.81 -0.13 7.67
N PHE A 204 -1.25 -0.68 8.80
CA PHE A 204 -1.65 -2.07 8.94
C PHE A 204 -3.12 -2.19 9.34
N GLN A 205 -3.76 -3.25 8.85
CA GLN A 205 -5.01 -3.78 9.37
C GLN A 205 -4.73 -5.06 10.17
N HIS A 206 -5.56 -5.35 11.17
CA HIS A 206 -5.50 -6.65 11.82
C HIS A 206 -5.83 -7.78 10.83
N PRO A 207 -5.22 -8.96 10.98
CA PRO A 207 -5.62 -10.16 10.23
C PRO A 207 -7.12 -10.42 10.38
N ARG A 208 -7.78 -10.76 9.27
CA ARG A 208 -9.22 -11.10 9.21
C ARG A 208 -9.48 -12.58 8.92
N GLY A 209 -8.44 -13.35 8.62
CA GLY A 209 -8.50 -14.79 8.39
C GLY A 209 -7.35 -15.52 9.06
N THR A 210 -6.71 -16.40 8.29
CA THR A 210 -5.57 -17.22 8.73
C THR A 210 -4.22 -16.64 8.34
N GLU A 211 -4.20 -15.48 7.67
CA GLU A 211 -2.97 -14.76 7.34
C GLU A 211 -2.22 -14.32 8.60
N THR A 212 -0.89 -14.36 8.55
CA THR A 212 -0.03 -13.99 9.69
C THR A 212 -0.11 -12.49 9.97
N TYR A 213 -0.18 -11.67 8.93
CA TYR A 213 -0.30 -10.22 9.01
C TYR A 213 -1.49 -9.79 8.16
N GLY A 214 -2.31 -8.86 8.67
CA GLY A 214 -3.41 -8.28 7.89
C GLY A 214 -2.89 -7.34 6.81
N LEU A 215 -3.78 -6.59 6.14
CA LEU A 215 -3.38 -5.78 4.99
C LEU A 215 -2.38 -4.69 5.37
N CYS A 216 -1.31 -4.57 4.59
CA CYS A 216 -0.37 -3.46 4.62
C CYS A 216 -0.68 -2.47 3.48
N LYS A 217 -0.91 -1.21 3.84
CA LYS A 217 -1.42 -0.17 2.95
C LYS A 217 -0.59 1.10 3.00
N LEU A 218 -0.33 1.69 1.84
CA LEU A 218 0.28 3.01 1.69
C LEU A 218 -0.82 4.08 1.74
N GLY A 219 -0.58 5.17 2.47
CA GLY A 219 -1.51 6.28 2.61
C GLY A 219 -0.81 7.64 2.71
N ASN A 220 -1.58 8.68 3.06
CA ASN A 220 -1.11 10.07 3.16
C ASN A 220 -0.65 10.67 1.81
N PHE A 221 -1.51 10.57 0.80
CA PHE A 221 -1.26 11.02 -0.58
C PHE A 221 -1.17 12.53 -0.82
N HIS A 222 -1.18 13.36 0.23
CA HIS A 222 -1.16 14.83 0.13
C HIS A 222 0.07 15.40 -0.60
N LYS A 223 1.19 14.66 -0.63
CA LYS A 223 2.39 15.02 -1.40
C LYS A 223 2.46 14.33 -2.76
N CYS A 224 1.46 13.55 -3.18
CA CYS A 224 1.54 12.88 -4.48
C CYS A 224 1.71 13.88 -5.64
N PHE A 225 2.35 13.43 -6.70
CA PHE A 225 2.55 14.20 -7.93
C PHE A 225 2.25 13.32 -9.14
N VAL A 226 1.32 13.75 -9.99
CA VAL A 226 1.02 13.11 -11.26
C VAL A 226 2.02 13.63 -12.30
N SER A 227 2.84 12.75 -12.86
CA SER A 227 3.76 13.13 -13.91
C SER A 227 3.00 13.53 -15.18
N GLY A 228 3.37 14.66 -15.78
CA GLY A 228 2.68 15.22 -16.95
C GLY A 228 2.93 14.49 -18.27
N HIS A 229 3.30 13.20 -18.26
CA HIS A 229 3.51 12.40 -19.47
C HIS A 229 3.13 10.92 -19.27
N VAL A 230 2.73 10.28 -20.36
CA VAL A 230 2.39 8.84 -20.40
C VAL A 230 3.66 8.00 -20.53
N ASN A 231 3.93 7.14 -19.54
CA ASN A 231 5.17 6.36 -19.45
C ASN A 231 5.31 5.36 -20.61
N TYR A 232 4.21 4.69 -20.97
CA TYR A 232 4.21 3.64 -22.00
C TYR A 232 4.53 4.16 -23.41
N ARG A 233 4.07 5.38 -23.74
CA ARG A 233 4.26 5.98 -25.07
C ARG A 233 5.54 6.77 -25.22
N SER A 234 5.98 7.43 -24.15
CA SER A 234 7.11 8.35 -24.22
C SER A 234 8.44 7.74 -23.79
N GLY A 235 8.41 6.64 -23.02
CA GLY A 235 9.62 6.08 -22.38
C GLY A 235 10.36 7.10 -21.51
N GLY A 236 9.72 8.23 -21.19
CA GLY A 236 10.34 9.37 -20.56
C GLY A 236 10.46 9.19 -19.05
N GLN A 237 11.55 9.69 -18.48
CA GLN A 237 11.82 9.60 -17.05
C GLN A 237 10.70 10.29 -16.25
N VAL A 238 10.16 9.56 -15.28
CA VAL A 238 9.14 10.04 -14.35
C VAL A 238 9.81 10.86 -13.26
N VAL A 239 9.68 12.18 -13.34
CA VAL A 239 10.38 13.12 -12.46
C VAL A 239 9.55 14.31 -12.03
N THR A 240 9.91 14.84 -10.86
CA THR A 240 9.38 16.05 -10.25
C THR A 240 10.47 16.72 -9.40
N VAL A 241 10.18 17.83 -8.71
CA VAL A 241 11.03 18.34 -7.63
C VAL A 241 10.59 17.79 -6.28
N GLU A 242 11.50 17.75 -5.32
CA GLU A 242 11.21 17.29 -3.94
C GLU A 242 10.03 18.07 -3.32
N SER A 243 9.95 19.38 -3.58
CA SER A 243 8.87 20.25 -3.10
C SER A 243 8.53 21.35 -4.12
N GLY A 244 7.24 21.67 -4.24
CA GLY A 244 6.73 22.66 -5.19
C GLY A 244 6.54 22.10 -6.59
N ASP A 245 6.49 23.01 -7.57
CA ASP A 245 6.29 22.71 -8.99
C ASP A 245 7.47 23.25 -9.82
N GLU A 246 7.87 22.48 -10.83
CA GLU A 246 8.90 22.86 -11.79
C GLU A 246 8.50 22.35 -13.18
N LYS A 247 8.83 23.11 -14.23
CA LYS A 247 8.46 22.68 -15.59
C LYS A 247 9.23 21.42 -15.97
N LEU A 248 8.54 20.44 -16.56
CA LEU A 248 9.14 19.17 -16.98
C LEU A 248 10.36 19.34 -17.89
N GLU A 249 10.36 20.36 -18.75
CA GLU A 249 11.52 20.71 -19.60
C GLU A 249 12.77 21.06 -18.79
N VAL A 250 12.61 21.83 -17.70
CA VAL A 250 13.70 22.21 -16.79
C VAL A 250 14.23 20.98 -16.06
N LEU A 251 13.33 20.11 -15.60
CA LEU A 251 13.73 18.87 -14.93
C LEU A 251 14.51 17.95 -15.85
N ARG A 252 14.09 17.78 -17.11
CA ARG A 252 14.82 16.99 -18.11
C ARG A 252 16.22 17.53 -18.36
N LYS A 253 16.39 18.85 -18.48
CA LYS A 253 17.71 19.49 -18.61
C LYS A 253 18.57 19.25 -17.36
N THR A 254 17.96 19.32 -16.19
CA THR A 254 18.63 19.09 -14.90
C THR A 254 19.11 17.64 -14.77
N MET A 255 18.32 16.66 -15.21
CA MET A 255 18.73 15.25 -15.24
C MET A 255 19.87 14.94 -16.20
N ALA A 256 20.05 15.75 -17.24
CA ALA A 256 21.12 15.60 -18.22
C ALA A 256 22.44 16.24 -17.76
N VAL A 257 22.50 16.83 -16.55
CA VAL A 257 23.73 17.40 -15.99
C VAL A 257 24.67 16.27 -15.56
N ASP A 258 25.90 16.27 -16.10
CA ASP A 258 26.93 15.24 -15.81
C ASP A 258 27.18 15.06 -14.31
N ASN A 259 27.20 16.16 -13.55
CA ASN A 259 27.29 16.15 -12.09
C ASN A 259 26.08 16.84 -11.47
N ILE A 260 25.04 16.06 -11.20
CA ILE A 260 23.78 16.52 -10.59
C ILE A 260 23.96 17.23 -9.23
N TYR A 261 25.07 16.99 -8.52
CA TYR A 261 25.35 17.66 -7.24
C TYR A 261 25.74 19.14 -7.41
N THR A 262 26.02 19.59 -8.64
CA THR A 262 26.17 21.03 -8.95
C THR A 262 24.85 21.78 -8.91
N VAL A 263 23.72 21.07 -9.02
CA VAL A 263 22.38 21.63 -8.90
C VAL A 263 22.01 21.76 -7.41
N PRO A 264 21.40 22.86 -6.95
CA PRO A 264 20.92 22.98 -5.58
C PRO A 264 20.00 21.82 -5.19
N LYS A 265 20.17 21.27 -3.98
CA LYS A 265 19.44 20.07 -3.51
C LYS A 265 17.93 20.13 -3.75
N ASN A 266 17.29 21.26 -3.42
CA ASN A 266 15.85 21.48 -3.58
C ASN A 266 15.36 21.58 -5.04
N LYS A 267 16.29 21.66 -6.01
CA LYS A 267 16.01 21.69 -7.45
C LYS A 267 16.37 20.37 -8.13
N ARG A 268 16.93 19.42 -7.39
CA ARG A 268 17.30 18.12 -7.95
C ARG A 268 16.02 17.30 -8.24
N PRO A 269 16.01 16.53 -9.34
CA PRO A 269 14.87 15.71 -9.71
C PRO A 269 14.61 14.61 -8.68
N TYR A 270 13.37 14.51 -8.22
CA TYR A 270 12.81 13.38 -7.50
C TYR A 270 12.16 12.42 -8.50
N THR A 271 12.48 11.13 -8.39
CA THR A 271 12.17 10.10 -9.39
C THR A 271 11.55 8.86 -8.75
N ARG A 272 11.13 7.89 -9.57
CA ARG A 272 10.75 6.55 -9.08
C ARG A 272 11.86 5.89 -8.25
N GLY A 273 13.12 6.10 -8.64
CA GLY A 273 14.28 5.58 -7.94
C GLY A 273 14.39 6.08 -6.50
N ASN A 274 14.01 7.34 -6.24
CA ASN A 274 13.92 7.89 -4.90
C ASN A 274 12.87 7.15 -4.06
N GLU A 275 11.71 6.80 -4.63
CA GLU A 275 10.65 6.09 -3.89
C GLU A 275 11.08 4.66 -3.52
N LEU A 276 11.75 3.97 -4.45
CA LEU A 276 12.29 2.63 -4.24
C LEU A 276 13.42 2.65 -3.19
N PHE A 277 14.28 3.67 -3.24
CA PHE A 277 15.28 3.90 -2.21
C PHE A 277 14.63 4.11 -0.84
N HIS A 278 13.61 4.97 -0.74
CA HIS A 278 12.89 5.21 0.51
C HIS A 278 12.16 3.97 1.03
N LEU A 279 11.70 3.08 0.16
CA LEU A 279 11.23 1.75 0.57
C LEU A 279 12.39 0.90 1.12
N GLY A 280 13.57 0.96 0.50
CA GLY A 280 14.80 0.35 0.99
C GLY A 280 15.21 0.86 2.37
N THR A 281 15.08 2.16 2.66
CA THR A 281 15.38 2.71 3.99
C THR A 281 14.38 2.24 5.04
N CYS A 282 13.10 2.09 4.68
CA CYS A 282 12.10 1.46 5.54
C CYS A 282 12.51 0.02 5.86
N LEU A 283 12.86 -0.77 4.85
CA LEU A 283 13.28 -2.15 5.02
C LEU A 283 14.55 -2.27 5.88
N TYR A 284 15.57 -1.44 5.63
CA TYR A 284 16.79 -1.42 6.43
C TYR A 284 16.47 -1.19 7.92
N ARG A 285 15.62 -0.21 8.22
CA ARG A 285 15.19 0.09 9.59
C ARG A 285 14.35 -1.05 10.19
N MET A 286 13.57 -1.77 9.39
CA MET A 286 12.90 -2.99 9.87
C MET A 286 13.89 -4.11 10.22
N MET A 287 15.02 -4.20 9.52
CA MET A 287 16.01 -5.25 9.72
C MET A 287 16.95 -4.98 10.90
N CYS A 288 17.33 -3.73 11.15
CA CYS A 288 18.31 -3.39 12.19
C CYS A 288 17.91 -2.24 13.13
N GLY A 289 16.76 -1.60 12.93
CA GLY A 289 16.34 -0.45 13.73
C GLY A 289 17.10 0.86 13.47
N GLU A 290 18.14 0.83 12.62
CA GLU A 290 18.98 1.99 12.31
C GLU A 290 18.44 2.80 11.13
N TYR A 291 18.86 4.06 11.06
CA TYR A 291 18.58 4.95 9.93
C TYR A 291 19.69 4.87 8.88
N VAL A 292 19.28 4.82 7.63
CA VAL A 292 20.17 5.00 6.48
C VAL A 292 20.45 6.50 6.30
N PRO A 293 21.69 6.93 6.04
CA PRO A 293 21.97 8.34 5.77
C PRO A 293 21.30 8.81 4.48
N ASP A 294 20.99 10.11 4.43
CA ASP A 294 20.45 10.75 3.23
C ASP A 294 21.38 10.47 2.02
N PRO A 295 20.85 9.94 0.92
CA PRO A 295 21.62 9.60 -0.28
C PRO A 295 22.08 10.83 -1.07
N GLU A 296 21.52 12.01 -0.82
CA GLU A 296 22.06 13.28 -1.30
C GLU A 296 23.19 13.76 -0.38
N GLU A 297 22.86 14.65 0.54
CA GLU A 297 23.77 15.36 1.42
C GLU A 297 23.16 15.34 2.81
N CYS A 298 24.00 14.97 3.77
CA CYS A 298 23.65 14.96 5.18
C CYS A 298 23.23 16.36 5.64
N HIS A 299 22.06 16.45 6.28
CA HIS A 299 21.58 17.70 6.85
C HIS A 299 22.46 18.20 8.02
N ILE A 300 23.26 17.32 8.65
CA ILE A 300 24.12 17.64 9.79
C ILE A 300 25.48 18.18 9.31
N CYS A 301 26.23 17.38 8.55
CA CYS A 301 27.61 17.73 8.16
C CYS A 301 27.78 18.17 6.70
N GLY A 302 26.74 18.04 5.87
CA GLY A 302 26.77 18.31 4.43
C GLY A 302 27.52 17.27 3.57
N GLN A 303 28.03 16.18 4.16
CA GLN A 303 28.70 15.10 3.41
C GLN A 303 27.69 14.22 2.67
N ARG A 304 28.18 13.60 1.61
CA ARG A 304 27.52 12.47 0.95
C ARG A 304 28.08 11.18 1.58
N HIS A 305 27.41 10.63 2.58
CA HIS A 305 27.91 9.46 3.32
C HIS A 305 28.03 8.18 2.49
N TRP A 306 27.45 8.17 1.29
CA TRP A 306 27.51 7.08 0.31
C TRP A 306 28.73 7.16 -0.60
N ASP A 307 29.41 8.31 -0.61
CA ASP A 307 30.58 8.61 -1.41
C ASP A 307 31.80 8.65 -0.47
N ARG A 308 32.71 7.70 -0.66
CA ARG A 308 33.89 7.52 0.21
C ARG A 308 34.80 8.74 0.20
N ASP A 309 34.79 9.49 -0.90
CA ASP A 309 35.65 10.65 -1.12
C ASP A 309 34.98 11.96 -0.68
N SER A 310 33.76 11.90 -0.12
CA SER A 310 33.05 13.08 0.36
C SER A 310 33.67 13.64 1.64
N THR A 311 34.07 14.91 1.59
CA THR A 311 34.66 15.63 2.74
C THR A 311 33.63 16.48 3.48
N PRO A 312 33.77 16.66 4.81
CA PRO A 312 32.81 17.43 5.60
C PRO A 312 32.89 18.91 5.27
N ARG A 313 31.79 19.63 5.51
CA ARG A 313 31.79 21.10 5.41
C ARG A 313 32.87 21.69 6.33
N ALA A 314 33.56 22.70 5.83
CA ALA A 314 34.59 23.41 6.59
C ALA A 314 34.02 23.88 7.94
N GLY A 315 34.73 23.55 9.03
CA GLY A 315 34.34 23.93 10.40
C GLY A 315 33.42 22.93 11.14
N PHE A 316 33.01 21.82 10.52
CA PHE A 316 32.26 20.77 11.23
C PHE A 316 33.19 19.93 12.13
N SER A 317 32.88 19.85 13.43
CA SER A 317 33.62 19.06 14.43
C SER A 317 32.73 18.07 15.22
N GLY A 318 31.48 17.88 14.78
CA GLY A 318 30.51 16.99 15.44
C GLY A 318 30.65 15.52 15.02
N ARG A 319 29.93 14.63 15.71
CA ARG A 319 29.70 13.26 15.21
C ARG A 319 28.60 13.28 14.16
N CYS A 320 28.81 12.55 13.06
CA CYS A 320 27.82 12.35 12.00
C CYS A 320 27.73 10.85 11.66
N HIS A 321 27.00 10.51 10.60
CA HIS A 321 27.00 9.16 10.05
C HIS A 321 28.40 8.78 9.55
N GLU A 322 28.76 7.50 9.73
CA GLU A 322 29.94 6.93 9.09
C GLU A 322 29.70 6.75 7.58
N TYR A 323 30.76 6.42 6.84
CA TYR A 323 30.61 5.98 5.45
C TYR A 323 29.65 4.78 5.38
N PHE A 324 28.67 4.87 4.47
CA PHE A 324 27.63 3.87 4.29
C PHE A 324 27.85 3.14 2.97
N ASN A 325 28.28 1.89 3.07
CA ASN A 325 28.37 0.96 1.96
C ASN A 325 27.24 -0.06 2.07
N VAL A 326 26.39 -0.14 1.06
CA VAL A 326 25.22 -1.03 1.10
C VAL A 326 25.57 -2.51 0.96
N GLU A 327 26.68 -2.88 0.31
CA GLU A 327 27.14 -4.28 0.32
C GLU A 327 27.51 -4.68 1.75
N ASP A 328 28.42 -3.94 2.37
CA ASP A 328 28.93 -4.23 3.71
C ASP A 328 27.78 -4.27 4.73
N ARG A 329 26.90 -3.27 4.69
CA ARG A 329 25.74 -3.17 5.60
C ARG A 329 24.70 -4.24 5.33
N GLY A 330 24.51 -4.64 4.08
CA GLY A 330 23.64 -5.77 3.75
C GLY A 330 24.20 -7.08 4.29
N ASP A 331 25.51 -7.30 4.17
CA ASP A 331 26.19 -8.52 4.58
C ASP A 331 26.25 -8.70 6.10
N GLU A 332 26.30 -7.60 6.86
CA GLU A 332 26.19 -7.60 8.33
C GLU A 332 24.84 -8.14 8.86
N LEU A 333 23.78 -8.14 8.05
CA LEU A 333 22.41 -8.54 8.44
C LEU A 333 22.19 -10.06 8.36
N LEU A 334 23.14 -10.86 8.86
CA LEU A 334 23.13 -12.33 8.80
C LEU A 334 21.92 -13.00 9.51
N GLY A 335 21.15 -12.23 10.30
CA GLY A 335 19.90 -12.69 10.88
C GLY A 335 18.76 -12.87 9.88
N TYR A 336 18.94 -12.43 8.63
CA TYR A 336 17.96 -12.51 7.56
C TYR A 336 18.48 -13.36 6.39
N SER A 337 17.56 -13.95 5.63
CA SER A 337 17.89 -14.71 4.42
C SER A 337 18.70 -13.86 3.44
N SER A 338 19.55 -14.52 2.65
CA SER A 338 20.26 -13.86 1.55
C SER A 338 19.26 -13.21 0.57
N HIS A 339 18.11 -13.81 0.36
CA HIS A 339 17.04 -13.30 -0.49
C HIS A 339 16.51 -11.93 -0.04
N LEU A 340 16.29 -11.73 1.26
CA LEU A 340 15.84 -10.43 1.76
C LEU A 340 16.96 -9.38 1.67
N ARG A 341 18.19 -9.76 2.03
CA ARG A 341 19.38 -8.90 1.94
C ARG A 341 19.64 -8.40 0.52
N GLU A 342 19.54 -9.27 -0.48
CA GLU A 342 19.69 -8.88 -1.89
C GLU A 342 18.57 -7.96 -2.36
N THR A 343 17.36 -8.13 -1.83
CA THR A 343 16.23 -7.22 -2.11
C THR A 343 16.46 -5.83 -1.52
N LEU A 344 16.98 -5.77 -0.28
CA LEU A 344 17.38 -4.53 0.37
C LEU A 344 18.45 -3.79 -0.44
N LYS A 345 19.52 -4.50 -0.82
CA LYS A 345 20.61 -3.97 -1.63
C LYS A 345 20.08 -3.35 -2.92
N GLU A 346 19.27 -4.09 -3.67
CA GLU A 346 18.66 -3.58 -4.91
C GLU A 346 17.83 -2.31 -4.63
N LEU A 347 16.94 -2.29 -3.63
CA LEU A 347 16.13 -1.11 -3.31
C LEU A 347 16.99 0.12 -3.01
N LEU A 348 18.05 -0.03 -2.20
CA LEU A 348 18.95 1.07 -1.84
C LEU A 348 19.86 1.52 -3.00
N TRP A 349 20.15 0.67 -3.98
CA TRP A 349 20.87 1.08 -5.20
C TRP A 349 20.03 1.89 -6.17
N ASN A 350 18.70 1.79 -6.10
CA ASN A 350 17.80 2.40 -7.07
C ASN A 350 17.69 3.93 -6.99
N TYR A 351 18.35 4.59 -6.02
CA TYR A 351 18.22 6.02 -5.79
C TYR A 351 18.34 6.88 -7.07
N ARG A 352 19.28 6.51 -7.95
CA ARG A 352 19.49 7.14 -9.27
C ARG A 352 19.92 6.15 -10.38
N ALA A 353 20.03 4.86 -10.08
CA ALA A 353 20.44 3.85 -11.05
C ALA A 353 19.30 3.53 -12.04
N GLY A 354 19.66 3.19 -13.28
CA GLY A 354 18.78 2.44 -14.19
C GLY A 354 17.41 3.07 -14.47
N LEU A 355 17.31 4.41 -14.54
CA LEU A 355 16.03 5.14 -14.66
C LEU A 355 15.14 4.72 -15.85
N ASN A 356 15.73 4.05 -16.85
CA ASN A 356 15.07 3.54 -18.06
C ASN A 356 15.10 2.00 -18.18
N GLU A 357 15.76 1.30 -17.25
CA GLU A 357 15.88 -0.14 -17.30
C GLU A 357 14.72 -0.80 -16.57
N ARG A 358 13.99 -1.69 -17.27
CA ARG A 358 12.81 -2.38 -16.72
C ARG A 358 13.11 -3.19 -15.46
N ALA A 359 14.36 -3.62 -15.25
CA ALA A 359 14.77 -4.36 -14.06
C ALA A 359 14.75 -3.53 -12.78
N PHE A 360 14.76 -2.20 -12.91
CA PHE A 360 14.87 -1.21 -11.84
C PHE A 360 13.58 -0.38 -11.65
N THR A 361 12.46 -0.84 -12.23
CA THR A 361 11.12 -0.28 -11.94
C THR A 361 10.48 -0.98 -10.74
N ALA A 362 9.40 -0.41 -10.19
CA ALA A 362 8.64 -1.05 -9.12
C ALA A 362 8.12 -2.44 -9.55
N VAL A 363 7.62 -2.57 -10.79
CA VAL A 363 7.24 -3.87 -11.38
C VAL A 363 8.43 -4.84 -11.49
N GLY A 364 9.58 -4.36 -11.96
CA GLY A 364 10.78 -5.19 -12.11
C GLY A 364 11.27 -5.76 -10.77
N LEU A 365 11.34 -4.89 -9.76
CA LEU A 365 11.72 -5.28 -8.41
C LEU A 365 10.65 -6.14 -7.74
N LEU A 366 9.35 -5.88 -7.97
CA LEU A 366 8.27 -6.71 -7.45
C LEU A 366 8.43 -8.16 -7.91
N LYS A 367 8.70 -8.39 -9.20
CA LYS A 367 8.90 -9.74 -9.74
C LYS A 367 10.10 -10.46 -9.09
N LYS A 368 11.24 -9.77 -8.95
CA LYS A 368 12.43 -10.32 -8.30
C LYS A 368 12.19 -10.61 -6.81
N ALA A 369 11.69 -9.63 -6.06
CA ALA A 369 11.40 -9.73 -4.64
C ALA A 369 10.39 -10.84 -4.37
N ARG A 370 9.39 -11.00 -5.23
CA ARG A 370 8.41 -12.08 -5.13
C ARG A 370 9.01 -13.46 -5.35
N TRP A 371 9.82 -13.63 -6.40
CA TRP A 371 10.51 -14.90 -6.61
C TRP A 371 11.38 -15.25 -5.39
N ARG A 372 12.15 -14.27 -4.89
CA ARG A 372 12.97 -14.39 -3.68
C ARG A 372 12.15 -14.74 -2.42
N TYR A 373 11.01 -14.09 -2.24
CA TYR A 373 10.05 -14.40 -1.16
C TYR A 373 9.54 -15.84 -1.25
N LEU A 374 9.17 -16.32 -2.44
CA LEU A 374 8.70 -17.70 -2.60
C LEU A 374 9.81 -18.72 -2.32
N GLN A 375 11.07 -18.41 -2.66
CA GLN A 375 12.21 -19.22 -2.24
C GLN A 375 12.36 -19.23 -0.72
N TRP A 376 12.25 -18.08 -0.06
CA TRP A 376 12.25 -18.00 1.40
C TRP A 376 11.11 -18.82 2.01
N LYS A 377 9.87 -18.59 1.55
CA LYS A 377 8.64 -19.26 2.02
C LYS A 377 8.74 -20.79 1.96
N ASN A 378 9.31 -21.32 0.88
CA ASN A 378 9.38 -22.76 0.66
C ASN A 378 10.59 -23.43 1.32
N ASN A 379 11.70 -22.71 1.50
CA ASN A 379 12.96 -23.33 1.91
C ASN A 379 13.34 -23.03 3.36
N TYR A 380 12.79 -21.98 3.99
CA TYR A 380 13.16 -21.57 5.34
C TYR A 380 12.10 -21.99 6.38
N PRO A 381 12.50 -22.38 7.61
CA PRO A 381 11.55 -22.86 8.63
C PRO A 381 10.47 -21.84 9.00
N ASP A 382 10.84 -20.58 9.19
CA ASP A 382 9.94 -19.46 9.46
C ASP A 382 9.05 -19.15 8.24
N GLY A 383 9.62 -19.22 7.03
CA GLY A 383 8.89 -19.10 5.77
C GLY A 383 7.74 -20.11 5.63
N LYS A 384 7.97 -21.36 6.02
CA LYS A 384 6.94 -22.42 5.97
C LYS A 384 5.79 -22.22 6.96
N LEU A 385 6.05 -21.50 8.06
CA LEU A 385 5.04 -21.15 9.06
C LEU A 385 4.26 -19.88 8.66
N HIS A 386 4.85 -19.04 7.82
CA HIS A 386 4.25 -17.79 7.38
C HIS A 386 3.05 -18.03 6.45
N ARG A 387 1.89 -17.50 6.86
CA ARG A 387 0.63 -17.53 6.10
C ARG A 387 0.42 -16.18 5.43
N ASP A 388 0.36 -16.18 4.10
CA ASP A 388 0.03 -15.00 3.32
C ASP A 388 -1.43 -15.04 2.82
N THR A 389 -1.82 -14.03 2.06
CA THR A 389 -3.17 -13.90 1.52
C THR A 389 -3.58 -15.05 0.60
N TYR A 390 -2.62 -15.70 -0.08
CA TYR A 390 -2.92 -16.86 -0.92
C TYR A 390 -3.23 -18.09 -0.05
N ASP A 391 -2.47 -18.31 1.02
CA ASP A 391 -2.71 -19.44 1.92
C ASP A 391 -4.10 -19.31 2.60
N ASP A 392 -4.47 -18.09 2.97
CA ASP A 392 -5.78 -17.79 3.53
C ASP A 392 -6.92 -18.03 2.51
N GLU A 393 -6.77 -17.56 1.28
CA GLU A 393 -7.75 -17.79 0.21
C GLU A 393 -7.92 -19.29 -0.08
N LEU A 394 -6.83 -20.04 -0.14
CA LEU A 394 -6.87 -21.49 -0.30
C LEU A 394 -7.66 -22.15 0.85
N GLN A 395 -7.40 -21.74 2.09
CA GLN A 395 -8.11 -22.27 3.25
C GLN A 395 -9.61 -21.93 3.22
N ARG A 396 -9.98 -20.72 2.76
CA ARG A 396 -11.38 -20.31 2.57
C ARG A 396 -12.08 -21.17 1.53
N GLN A 397 -11.43 -21.44 0.40
CA GLN A 397 -12.00 -22.30 -0.65
C GLN A 397 -12.21 -23.72 -0.14
N ILE A 398 -11.22 -24.31 0.53
CA ILE A 398 -11.34 -25.65 1.14
C ILE A 398 -12.50 -25.70 2.14
N ASN A 399 -12.65 -24.68 2.99
CA ASN A 399 -13.74 -24.60 3.96
C ASN A 399 -15.10 -24.48 3.28
N LYS A 400 -15.20 -23.70 2.21
CA LYS A 400 -16.42 -23.55 1.41
C LYS A 400 -16.85 -24.86 0.76
N GLU A 401 -15.91 -25.62 0.21
CA GLU A 401 -16.19 -26.94 -0.36
C GLU A 401 -16.61 -27.96 0.70
N LYS A 402 -15.92 -28.00 1.85
CA LYS A 402 -16.31 -28.86 2.98
C LYS A 402 -17.73 -28.57 3.43
N LYS A 403 -18.08 -27.29 3.57
CA LYS A 403 -19.45 -26.85 3.90
C LYS A 403 -20.45 -27.33 2.86
N LYS A 404 -20.18 -27.11 1.56
CA LYS A 404 -21.06 -27.57 0.47
C LYS A 404 -21.28 -29.09 0.50
N ARG A 405 -20.24 -29.88 0.79
CA ARG A 405 -20.35 -31.34 0.94
C ARG A 405 -21.20 -31.74 2.14
N ALA A 406 -21.01 -31.07 3.28
CA ALA A 406 -21.80 -31.30 4.49
C ALA A 406 -23.28 -30.96 4.27
N ASP A 407 -23.57 -29.79 3.68
CA ASP A 407 -24.93 -29.36 3.35
C ASP A 407 -25.61 -30.35 2.37
N SER A 408 -24.87 -30.84 1.37
CA SER A 408 -25.39 -31.84 0.41
C SER A 408 -25.66 -33.20 1.07
N ALA A 409 -24.80 -33.64 1.98
CA ALA A 409 -24.99 -34.88 2.74
C ALA A 409 -26.19 -34.77 3.69
N GLN A 410 -26.36 -33.61 4.34
CA GLN A 410 -27.50 -33.33 5.20
C GLN A 410 -28.81 -33.28 4.41
N ALA A 411 -28.81 -32.64 3.22
CA ALA A 411 -29.96 -32.65 2.33
C ALA A 411 -30.33 -34.07 1.87
N ARG A 412 -29.36 -34.91 1.52
CA ARG A 412 -29.58 -36.32 1.17
C ARG A 412 -30.12 -37.15 2.34
N ALA A 413 -29.65 -36.89 3.56
CA ALA A 413 -30.14 -37.55 4.76
C ALA A 413 -31.58 -37.12 5.10
N GLN A 414 -31.93 -35.86 4.85
CA GLN A 414 -33.27 -35.31 5.06
C GLN A 414 -34.27 -35.71 3.97
N SER A 415 -33.82 -36.01 2.75
CA SER A 415 -34.70 -36.45 1.65
C SER A 415 -35.19 -37.90 1.77
N GLY A 416 -34.68 -38.68 2.71
CA GLY A 416 -35.15 -40.04 3.01
C GLY A 416 -34.87 -41.08 1.91
N SER A 417 -34.71 -42.33 2.33
CA SER A 417 -34.53 -43.51 1.46
C SER A 417 -35.81 -43.87 0.71
N GLY A 418 -36.21 -43.04 -0.26
CA GLY A 418 -37.47 -43.22 -0.99
C GLY A 418 -37.62 -42.52 -2.34
N ALA A 419 -36.56 -41.91 -2.87
CA ALA A 419 -36.59 -41.37 -4.25
C ALA A 419 -35.55 -42.11 -5.10
N THR A 420 -36.03 -43.07 -5.89
CA THR A 420 -35.31 -43.59 -7.05
C THR A 420 -35.00 -42.45 -8.01
N ASP A 421 -33.72 -42.22 -8.28
CA ASP A 421 -33.22 -41.36 -9.34
C ASP A 421 -33.71 -41.89 -10.70
N ILE A 422 -34.77 -41.29 -11.23
CA ILE A 422 -35.12 -41.41 -12.66
C ILE A 422 -34.39 -40.27 -13.37
N SER A 423 -33.08 -40.40 -13.56
CA SER A 423 -32.35 -39.51 -14.49
C SER A 423 -31.12 -40.18 -15.14
N ALA A 424 -31.16 -41.50 -15.31
CA ALA A 424 -30.15 -42.25 -16.04
C ALA A 424 -30.78 -42.98 -17.23
N GLN A 425 -31.40 -42.25 -18.16
CA GLN A 425 -31.72 -42.74 -19.50
C GLN A 425 -32.05 -41.56 -20.42
N GLU A 426 -31.03 -40.86 -20.91
CA GLU A 426 -31.13 -40.07 -22.15
C GLU A 426 -29.73 -39.67 -22.65
N THR A 427 -28.93 -40.65 -23.08
CA THR A 427 -27.89 -40.47 -24.09
C THR A 427 -27.62 -41.81 -24.77
N ALA A 428 -28.50 -42.17 -25.69
CA ALA A 428 -28.25 -43.14 -26.76
C ALA A 428 -29.30 -42.96 -27.85
N VAL A 429 -29.12 -41.96 -28.73
CA VAL A 429 -29.25 -42.02 -30.20
C VAL A 429 -28.35 -40.94 -30.78
#